data_AF-A0A7S2P591-F1
#
_entry.id   AF-A0A7S2P591-F1
#
_cell.length_a   1.000
_cell.length_b   1.000
_cell.length_c   1.000
_cell.angle_alpha   90.00
_cell.angle_beta   90.00
_cell.angle_gamma   90.00
#
_symmetry.space_group_name_H-M   'P 1'
#
loop_
_entity.id
_entity.type
_entity.pdbx_description
1 polymer ?
#
loop_
_entity_poly.entity_id
_entity_poly.type
_entity_poly.pdbx_seq_one_letter_code
_entity_poly.pdbx_strand_id
1 'polypeptide(L)'
;TTTTTTTTTTSTVTTSTTTATRTTTTLSTTLTTTQLHPCSICPLYHYLCPDGCTNCVAPGMCRTVYQKLRDFDPVCDQRLAPGAADPCVAFGHVTLACPAGSDRPDAVAVNVGGGYPMLRCRVCGVAPLGQDEDPFLGFWSGAVSWGPNRFDGSISETSVREYRVYLVDDRLRKLGDFAAVVEARLWATQFDGGACDTGYYSSRVAVQLPPAGARFMVVPVTRDGLEMNVGQVSARIVDLGTMLRAAGAE
;
A
#
# COMPACT_ATOMS: atom_id res chain seq x y z
N THR A 1 -16.72 -14.16 15.10
CA THR A 1 -16.26 -15.08 16.16
C THR A 1 -14.75 -15.08 16.13
N THR A 2 -14.11 -14.49 17.13
CA THR A 2 -12.66 -14.26 17.15
C THR A 2 -12.01 -15.36 17.98
N THR A 3 -11.16 -16.17 17.35
CA THR A 3 -10.52 -17.32 17.98
C THR A 3 -9.15 -16.90 18.53
N THR A 4 -9.03 -16.77 19.85
CA THR A 4 -7.77 -16.51 20.53
C THR A 4 -7.05 -17.85 20.74
N THR A 5 -5.90 -18.06 20.11
CA THR A 5 -5.12 -19.29 20.25
C THR A 5 -4.11 -19.13 21.37
N THR A 6 -4.43 -19.64 22.56
CA THR A 6 -3.50 -19.68 23.70
C THR A 6 -2.71 -20.98 23.66
N THR A 7 -1.48 -20.94 23.14
CA THR A 7 -0.62 -22.14 23.09
C THR A 7 0.08 -22.30 24.44
N THR A 8 -0.37 -23.26 25.25
CA THR A 8 0.21 -23.57 26.56
C THR A 8 1.11 -24.79 26.45
N THR A 9 2.43 -24.60 26.42
CA THR A 9 3.39 -25.70 26.29
C THR A 9 3.79 -26.20 27.68
N THR A 10 3.21 -27.34 28.11
CA THR A 10 3.52 -27.95 29.41
C THR A 10 4.53 -29.08 29.20
N SER A 11 5.81 -28.83 29.47
CA SER A 11 6.83 -29.89 29.43
C SER A 11 6.84 -30.66 30.75
N THR A 12 6.44 -31.92 30.70
CA THR A 12 6.43 -32.82 31.86
C THR A 12 7.60 -33.78 31.74
N VAL A 13 8.60 -33.66 32.62
CA VAL A 13 9.75 -34.56 32.66
C VAL A 13 9.45 -35.67 33.67
N THR A 14 9.23 -36.89 33.19
CA THR A 14 8.95 -38.05 34.04
C THR A 14 10.26 -38.80 34.31
N THR A 15 10.70 -38.81 35.56
CA THR A 15 11.88 -39.57 36.00
C THR A 15 11.42 -40.72 36.88
N SER A 16 11.69 -41.95 36.44
CA SER A 16 11.41 -43.16 37.21
C SER A 16 12.61 -43.53 38.09
N THR A 17 12.40 -43.65 39.40
CA THR A 17 13.38 -44.23 40.33
C THR A 17 12.69 -44.88 41.51
N THR A 18 13.33 -45.94 42.01
CA THR A 18 12.90 -46.83 43.09
C THR A 18 12.89 -46.17 44.48
N THR A 19 12.01 -46.68 45.33
CA THR A 19 11.42 -46.13 46.55
C THR A 19 12.40 -45.69 47.67
N ALA A 20 12.30 -44.42 48.06
CA ALA A 20 12.47 -43.93 49.44
C ALA A 20 11.62 -42.66 49.61
N THR A 21 10.69 -42.67 50.57
CA THR A 21 9.65 -41.63 50.73
C THR A 21 10.26 -40.30 51.15
N ARG A 22 10.42 -39.38 50.19
CA ARG A 22 10.85 -38.00 50.42
C ARG A 22 9.82 -37.08 49.76
N THR A 23 9.21 -36.21 50.55
CA THR A 23 8.18 -35.28 50.10
C THR A 23 8.86 -34.19 49.25
N THR A 24 8.71 -34.29 47.93
CA THR A 24 9.34 -33.36 46.98
C THR A 24 8.30 -32.32 46.56
N THR A 25 8.51 -31.07 46.95
CA THR A 25 7.66 -29.94 46.55
C THR A 25 8.06 -29.51 45.14
N THR A 26 7.26 -29.88 44.15
CA THR A 26 7.52 -29.52 42.75
C THR A 26 7.06 -28.08 42.49
N LEU A 27 8.01 -27.15 42.34
CA LEU A 27 7.72 -25.78 41.95
C LEU A 27 7.37 -25.74 40.46
N SER A 28 6.11 -25.49 40.13
CA SER A 28 5.66 -25.28 38.76
C SER A 28 5.84 -23.81 38.39
N THR A 29 6.75 -23.52 37.47
CA THR A 29 6.96 -22.16 36.95
C THR A 29 6.15 -22.02 35.67
N THR A 30 5.06 -21.24 35.69
CA THR A 30 4.28 -20.93 34.50
C THR A 30 4.88 -19.72 33.80
N LEU A 31 5.51 -19.94 32.64
CA LEU A 31 6.02 -18.86 31.78
C LEU A 31 4.89 -18.37 30.88
N THR A 32 4.44 -17.14 31.10
CA THR A 32 3.47 -16.47 30.23
C THR A 32 4.24 -15.62 29.24
N THR A 33 4.28 -16.02 27.97
CA THR A 33 4.88 -15.24 26.89
C THR A 33 3.81 -14.41 26.20
N THR A 34 3.82 -13.09 26.42
CA THR A 34 2.95 -12.16 25.70
C THR A 34 3.51 -11.91 24.31
N GLN A 35 2.80 -12.36 23.27
CA GLN A 35 3.19 -12.11 21.88
C GLN A 35 2.77 -10.68 21.50
N LEU A 36 3.74 -9.78 21.38
CA LEU A 36 3.52 -8.40 20.95
C LEU A 36 3.44 -8.33 19.42
N HIS A 37 2.45 -7.62 18.89
CA HIS A 37 2.23 -7.49 17.45
C HIS A 37 2.71 -6.13 16.95
N PRO A 38 3.59 -6.07 15.94
CA PRO A 38 4.09 -4.81 15.41
C PRO A 38 2.99 -4.01 14.72
N CYS A 39 3.14 -2.69 14.72
CA CYS A 39 2.19 -1.80 14.07
C CYS A 39 2.35 -1.85 12.55
N SER A 40 1.23 -1.81 11.84
CA SER A 40 1.23 -1.64 10.39
C SER A 40 1.39 -0.16 10.05
N ILE A 41 2.28 0.13 9.10
CA ILE A 41 2.34 1.45 8.45
C ILE A 41 1.38 1.41 7.26
N CYS A 42 0.63 2.50 7.06
CA CYS A 42 -0.31 2.63 5.95
C CYS A 42 0.31 2.17 4.61
N PRO A 43 -0.42 1.36 3.82
CA PRO A 43 0.10 0.76 2.58
C PRO A 43 0.44 1.76 1.47
N LEU A 44 0.07 3.03 1.65
CA LEU A 44 0.24 4.11 0.69
C LEU A 44 1.71 4.57 0.54
N TYR A 45 2.61 4.12 1.42
CA TYR A 45 3.99 4.60 1.46
C TYR A 45 5.00 3.43 1.54
N HIS A 46 5.09 2.57 0.51
CA HIS A 46 6.08 1.48 0.48
C HIS A 46 7.53 1.98 0.61
N TYR A 47 7.83 3.23 0.24
CA TYR A 47 9.18 3.78 0.39
C TYR A 47 9.59 3.90 1.86
N LEU A 48 8.60 3.94 2.76
CA LEU A 48 8.81 3.93 4.19
C LEU A 48 9.11 2.50 4.71
N CYS A 49 8.79 1.48 3.91
CA CYS A 49 8.82 0.09 4.30
C CYS A 49 9.31 -0.79 3.13
N PRO A 50 10.62 -0.87 2.89
CA PRO A 50 11.15 -1.56 1.71
C PRO A 50 10.84 -3.06 1.67
N ASP A 51 10.48 -3.67 2.81
CA ASP A 51 10.08 -5.08 2.94
C ASP A 51 8.55 -5.27 2.99
N GLY A 52 7.78 -4.24 2.62
CA GLY A 52 6.31 -4.22 2.69
C GLY A 52 5.74 -3.76 4.03
N CYS A 53 4.40 -3.66 4.15
CA CYS A 53 3.72 -3.11 5.34
C CYS A 53 3.81 -3.99 6.59
N THR A 54 4.52 -5.12 6.51
CA THR A 54 4.71 -6.08 7.58
C THR A 54 5.88 -5.63 8.45
N ASN A 55 5.61 -5.32 9.72
CA ASN A 55 6.62 -5.20 10.78
C ASN A 55 7.59 -4.00 10.69
N CYS A 56 7.16 -2.86 10.16
CA CYS A 56 8.08 -1.71 10.04
C CYS A 56 8.41 -1.02 11.36
N VAL A 57 7.52 -1.07 12.36
CA VAL A 57 7.74 -0.52 13.71
C VAL A 57 7.29 -1.54 14.75
N ALA A 58 8.23 -2.05 15.53
CA ALA A 58 7.90 -2.97 16.62
C ALA A 58 7.21 -2.23 17.78
N PRO A 59 6.43 -2.93 18.62
CA PRO A 59 5.74 -2.32 19.75
C PRO A 59 6.72 -1.67 20.72
N GLY A 60 6.42 -0.44 21.15
CA GLY A 60 7.29 0.34 22.03
C GLY A 60 8.54 0.92 21.36
N MET A 61 8.72 0.74 20.06
CA MET A 61 9.82 1.37 19.30
C MET A 61 9.31 2.55 18.47
N CYS A 62 10.20 3.53 18.28
CA CYS A 62 10.03 4.60 17.31
C CYS A 62 10.94 4.32 16.11
N ARG A 63 10.45 4.55 14.89
CA ARG A 63 11.27 4.50 13.68
C ARG A 63 11.05 5.78 12.90
N THR A 64 12.14 6.50 12.65
CA THR A 64 12.13 7.56 11.64
C THR A 64 12.31 6.92 10.29
N VAL A 65 11.33 7.19 9.43
CA VAL A 65 11.19 6.50 8.18
C VAL A 65 11.55 7.43 7.03
N TYR A 66 12.52 7.00 6.23
CA TYR A 66 13.14 7.77 5.15
C TYR A 66 12.99 7.00 3.84
N GLN A 67 13.10 7.70 2.71
CA GLN A 67 13.29 7.05 1.43
C GLN A 67 14.67 6.36 1.39
N LYS A 68 14.67 5.07 1.07
CA LYS A 68 15.85 4.20 0.97
C LYS A 68 16.83 4.73 -0.09
N LEU A 69 18.09 4.98 0.29
CA LEU A 69 19.21 5.09 -0.68
C LEU A 69 20.22 3.94 -0.54
N ARG A 70 20.43 3.39 0.66
CA ARG A 70 21.15 2.13 0.90
C ARG A 70 20.56 1.38 2.10
N ASP A 71 20.89 0.10 2.19
CA ASP A 71 20.38 -0.82 3.22
C ASP A 71 20.67 -0.32 4.63
N PHE A 72 19.64 -0.50 5.48
CA PHE A 72 19.65 -0.48 6.94
C PHE A 72 20.79 0.32 7.59
N ASP A 73 20.52 1.58 7.93
CA ASP A 73 21.34 2.34 8.89
C ASP A 73 20.85 2.02 10.31
N PRO A 74 21.62 1.28 11.12
CA PRO A 74 21.21 0.87 12.47
C PRO A 74 21.30 2.00 13.51
N VAL A 75 21.89 3.15 13.19
CA VAL A 75 22.26 4.17 14.19
C VAL A 75 21.42 5.45 14.13
N CYS A 76 20.58 5.63 13.11
CA CYS A 76 19.69 6.80 12.94
C CYS A 76 20.36 8.18 12.81
N ASP A 77 21.69 8.28 12.87
CA ASP A 77 22.42 9.55 12.98
C ASP A 77 22.93 10.10 11.63
N GLN A 78 22.81 9.34 10.53
CA GLN A 78 23.35 9.73 9.21
C GLN A 78 22.27 9.76 8.13
N ARG A 79 21.30 10.68 8.21
CA ARG A 79 20.20 10.71 7.24
C ARG A 79 19.84 12.11 6.75
N LEU A 80 20.47 12.50 5.64
CA LEU A 80 20.02 13.58 4.76
C LEU A 80 19.20 12.97 3.62
N ALA A 81 18.12 13.66 3.22
CA ALA A 81 17.39 13.30 2.00
C ALA A 81 18.34 13.33 0.78
N PRO A 82 18.10 12.51 -0.27
CA PRO A 82 18.86 12.55 -1.52
C PRO A 82 19.12 14.00 -1.98
N GLY A 83 20.35 14.27 -2.43
CA GLY A 83 20.72 15.58 -2.96
C GLY A 83 20.01 15.95 -4.28
N ALA A 84 19.48 14.96 -5.00
CA ALA A 84 18.60 15.18 -6.15
C ALA A 84 17.14 14.97 -5.70
N ALA A 85 16.46 16.06 -5.38
CA ALA A 85 15.03 16.04 -5.11
C ALA A 85 14.29 15.68 -6.39
N ASP A 86 13.52 14.58 -6.39
CA ASP A 86 12.54 14.32 -7.44
C ASP A 86 11.47 15.43 -7.36
N PRO A 87 11.20 16.16 -8.45
CA PRO A 87 10.26 17.27 -8.43
C PRO A 87 8.86 16.83 -7.95
N CYS A 88 8.46 15.60 -8.26
CA CYS A 88 7.15 15.05 -7.95
C CYS A 88 6.96 14.69 -6.48
N VAL A 89 8.02 14.70 -5.66
CA VAL A 89 7.94 14.34 -4.25
C VAL A 89 8.69 15.37 -3.41
N ALA A 90 7.95 16.12 -2.59
CA ALA A 90 8.56 16.89 -1.51
C ALA A 90 8.87 15.93 -0.37
N PHE A 91 10.11 15.48 -0.31
CA PHE A 91 10.57 14.57 0.73
C PHE A 91 10.52 15.23 2.12
N GLY A 92 9.97 14.49 3.08
CA GLY A 92 9.97 14.82 4.50
C GLY A 92 10.51 13.66 5.31
N HIS A 93 10.77 13.91 6.59
CA HIS A 93 11.04 12.87 7.57
C HIS A 93 9.80 12.67 8.43
N VAL A 94 9.40 11.43 8.67
CA VAL A 94 8.31 11.11 9.61
C VAL A 94 8.81 10.11 10.63
N THR A 95 8.51 10.36 11.89
CA THR A 95 8.81 9.48 13.01
C THR A 95 7.53 8.82 13.44
N LEU A 96 7.50 7.49 13.33
CA LEU A 96 6.34 6.69 13.68
C LEU A 96 6.65 5.91 14.95
N ALA A 97 5.71 5.89 15.89
CA ALA A 97 5.80 5.08 17.10
C ALA A 97 4.67 4.06 17.14
N CYS A 98 4.97 2.86 17.61
CA CYS A 98 3.95 1.87 17.93
C CYS A 98 3.68 1.93 19.45
N PRO A 99 2.42 2.15 19.91
CA PRO A 99 2.11 2.19 21.34
C PRO A 99 2.64 0.96 22.08
N ALA A 100 3.18 1.15 23.28
CA ALA A 100 3.60 0.05 24.13
C ALA A 100 2.38 -0.80 24.53
N GLY A 101 2.55 -2.12 24.59
CA GLY A 101 1.47 -3.04 24.97
C GLY A 101 0.41 -3.26 23.89
N SER A 102 0.69 -2.90 22.63
CA SER A 102 -0.20 -3.23 21.53
C SER A 102 -0.23 -4.75 21.30
N ASP A 103 -1.28 -5.38 21.81
CA ASP A 103 -1.62 -6.79 21.58
C ASP A 103 -2.44 -6.98 20.28
N ARG A 104 -2.87 -5.86 19.69
CA ARG A 104 -3.69 -5.81 18.49
C ARG A 104 -2.86 -5.88 17.20
N PRO A 105 -3.10 -6.85 16.31
CA PRO A 105 -2.41 -6.95 15.02
C PRO A 105 -2.75 -5.81 14.04
N ASP A 106 -3.82 -5.07 14.30
CA ASP A 106 -4.30 -3.91 13.54
C ASP A 106 -3.91 -2.58 14.19
N ALA A 107 -2.99 -2.58 15.16
CA ALA A 107 -2.49 -1.36 15.75
C ALA A 107 -1.80 -0.47 14.70
N VAL A 108 -2.29 0.75 14.59
CA VAL A 108 -1.79 1.75 13.64
C VAL A 108 -0.63 2.51 14.30
N ALA A 109 0.48 2.64 13.58
CA ALA A 109 1.58 3.47 14.04
C ALA A 109 1.15 4.94 14.12
N VAL A 110 1.51 5.62 15.21
CA VAL A 110 1.21 7.05 15.40
C VAL A 110 2.39 7.91 14.95
N ASN A 111 2.11 9.02 14.27
CA ASN A 111 3.13 10.01 13.98
C ASN A 111 3.50 10.77 15.26
N VAL A 112 4.75 10.66 15.69
CA VAL A 112 5.31 11.33 16.88
C VAL A 112 6.26 12.47 16.53
N GLY A 113 6.53 12.71 15.24
CA GLY A 113 7.37 13.82 14.80
C GLY A 113 7.60 13.87 13.29
N GLY A 114 7.78 15.08 12.76
CA GLY A 114 8.00 15.30 11.33
C GLY A 114 6.71 15.18 10.47
N GLY A 115 6.88 15.10 9.16
CA GLY A 115 5.81 15.06 8.17
C GLY A 115 6.00 13.99 7.10
N TYR A 116 4.90 13.38 6.67
CA TYR A 116 4.91 12.45 5.53
C TYR A 116 5.36 13.16 4.25
N PRO A 117 6.02 12.44 3.32
CA PRO A 117 6.38 13.00 2.03
C PRO A 117 5.11 13.44 1.29
N MET A 118 5.17 14.60 0.66
CA MET A 118 4.06 15.14 -0.11
C MET A 118 4.24 14.82 -1.59
N LEU A 119 3.24 14.19 -2.19
CA LEU A 119 3.21 13.95 -3.63
C LEU A 119 2.74 15.23 -4.34
N ARG A 120 3.63 15.81 -5.14
CA ARG A 120 3.37 17.01 -5.96
C ARG A 120 2.80 16.66 -7.32
N CYS A 121 3.24 15.54 -7.89
CA CYS A 121 2.70 15.02 -9.14
C CYS A 121 1.51 14.10 -8.87
N ARG A 122 0.38 14.48 -9.45
CA ARG A 122 -0.83 13.66 -9.46
C ARG A 122 -1.54 13.84 -10.78
N VAL A 123 -2.10 12.76 -11.29
CA VAL A 123 -3.07 12.81 -12.37
C VAL A 123 -4.21 13.75 -11.97
N CYS A 124 -4.71 14.57 -12.88
CA CYS A 124 -5.73 15.55 -12.51
C CYS A 124 -7.10 14.91 -12.19
N GLY A 125 -7.37 13.74 -12.77
CA GLY A 125 -8.56 12.94 -12.54
C GLY A 125 -8.60 11.72 -13.45
N VAL A 126 -9.45 10.75 -13.10
CA VAL A 126 -9.77 9.58 -13.93
C VAL A 126 -11.22 9.73 -14.37
N ALA A 127 -11.49 9.55 -15.66
CA ALA A 127 -12.84 9.63 -16.19
C ALA A 127 -13.72 8.50 -15.62
N PRO A 128 -15.06 8.66 -15.60
CA PRO A 128 -15.96 7.56 -15.34
C PRO A 128 -15.65 6.36 -16.25
N LEU A 129 -15.68 5.16 -15.68
CA LEU A 129 -15.45 3.95 -16.46
C LEU A 129 -16.64 3.72 -17.41
N GLY A 130 -16.33 3.25 -18.62
CA GLY A 130 -17.34 2.77 -19.56
C GLY A 130 -18.02 1.49 -19.06
N GLN A 131 -18.96 0.98 -19.86
CA GLN A 131 -19.50 -0.35 -19.64
C GLN A 131 -18.39 -1.39 -19.84
N ASP A 132 -18.45 -2.45 -19.04
CA ASP A 132 -17.60 -3.62 -19.22
C ASP A 132 -17.86 -4.25 -20.59
N GLU A 133 -16.81 -4.44 -21.38
CA GLU A 133 -16.87 -5.06 -22.70
C GLU A 133 -16.59 -6.57 -22.63
N ASP A 134 -16.21 -7.11 -21.45
CA ASP A 134 -15.95 -8.55 -21.27
C ASP A 134 -17.24 -9.31 -20.93
N PRO A 135 -17.58 -10.40 -21.67
CA PRO A 135 -18.77 -11.20 -21.38
C PRO A 135 -18.60 -12.17 -20.19
N PHE A 136 -17.38 -12.38 -19.69
CA PHE A 136 -17.08 -13.39 -18.67
C PHE A 136 -17.07 -12.81 -17.26
N LEU A 137 -17.78 -13.51 -16.36
CA LEU A 137 -17.76 -13.21 -14.93
C LEU A 137 -16.33 -13.27 -14.37
N GLY A 138 -15.95 -12.24 -13.61
CA GLY A 138 -14.64 -12.10 -12.98
C GLY A 138 -13.58 -11.50 -13.90
N PHE A 139 -13.96 -11.05 -15.09
CA PHE A 139 -13.10 -10.31 -16.01
C PHE A 139 -13.71 -8.94 -16.27
N TRP A 140 -12.86 -7.98 -16.61
CA TRP A 140 -13.30 -6.68 -17.07
C TRP A 140 -12.43 -6.25 -18.24
N SER A 141 -13.07 -5.73 -19.27
CA SER A 141 -12.36 -5.10 -20.39
C SER A 141 -13.00 -3.79 -20.80
N GLY A 142 -12.19 -2.82 -21.21
CA GLY A 142 -12.70 -1.52 -21.61
C GLY A 142 -11.62 -0.44 -21.63
N ALA A 143 -12.05 0.78 -21.95
CA ALA A 143 -11.18 1.95 -21.94
C ALA A 143 -11.13 2.60 -20.55
N VAL A 144 -9.92 2.90 -20.08
CA VAL A 144 -9.66 3.74 -18.91
C VAL A 144 -9.05 5.03 -19.42
N SER A 145 -9.67 6.17 -19.09
CA SER A 145 -9.20 7.49 -19.50
C SER A 145 -8.88 8.36 -18.30
N TRP A 146 -7.86 9.19 -18.42
CA TRP A 146 -7.43 10.10 -17.37
C TRP A 146 -6.84 11.39 -17.94
N GLY A 147 -6.73 12.39 -17.08
CA GLY A 147 -6.17 13.68 -17.48
C GLY A 147 -4.69 13.82 -17.18
N PRO A 148 -4.07 14.93 -17.59
CA PRO A 148 -2.63 15.09 -17.45
C PRO A 148 -2.17 15.24 -16.00
N ASN A 149 -0.86 15.16 -15.80
CA ASN A 149 -0.24 15.40 -14.50
C ASN A 149 -0.42 16.86 -14.09
N ARG A 150 -0.76 17.07 -12.82
CA ARG A 150 -0.74 18.35 -12.15
C ARG A 150 0.44 18.41 -11.20
N PHE A 151 1.19 19.50 -11.31
CA PHE A 151 2.30 19.88 -10.46
C PHE A 151 1.96 21.21 -9.78
N ASP A 152 1.91 21.23 -8.44
CA ASP A 152 1.60 22.42 -7.64
C ASP A 152 0.35 23.20 -8.12
N GLY A 153 -0.64 22.46 -8.65
CA GLY A 153 -1.91 23.03 -9.12
C GLY A 153 -1.98 23.28 -10.62
N SER A 154 -0.85 23.38 -11.32
CA SER A 154 -0.76 23.59 -12.78
C SER A 154 -0.57 22.29 -13.54
N ILE A 155 -1.05 22.21 -14.78
CA ILE A 155 -0.81 21.04 -15.63
C ILE A 155 0.66 21.07 -16.10
N SER A 156 1.41 20.00 -15.83
CA SER A 156 2.80 19.87 -16.27
C SER A 156 3.21 18.41 -16.41
N GLU A 157 3.64 18.03 -17.61
CA GLU A 157 4.22 16.71 -17.92
C GLU A 157 5.76 16.71 -17.90
N THR A 158 6.41 17.83 -17.54
CA THR A 158 7.88 17.95 -17.66
C THR A 158 8.61 16.89 -16.84
N SER A 159 8.07 16.53 -15.68
CA SER A 159 8.67 15.58 -14.74
C SER A 159 8.21 14.13 -14.92
N VAL A 160 7.19 13.88 -15.74
CA VAL A 160 6.58 12.56 -15.92
C VAL A 160 7.10 11.92 -17.21
N ARG A 161 7.46 10.64 -17.14
CA ARG A 161 7.88 9.82 -18.28
C ARG A 161 6.72 9.03 -18.85
N GLU A 162 5.97 8.37 -17.98
CA GLU A 162 4.89 7.46 -18.34
C GLU A 162 3.85 7.40 -17.22
N TYR A 163 2.67 6.92 -17.56
CA TYR A 163 1.60 6.55 -16.65
C TYR A 163 1.47 5.05 -16.60
N ARG A 164 1.23 4.51 -15.41
CA ARG A 164 0.93 3.11 -15.19
C ARG A 164 -0.47 2.99 -14.60
N VAL A 165 -1.26 2.09 -15.16
CA VAL A 165 -2.62 1.80 -14.69
C VAL A 165 -2.56 0.51 -13.88
N TYR A 166 -2.95 0.58 -12.61
CA TYR A 166 -3.01 -0.57 -11.71
C TYR A 166 -4.44 -0.92 -11.39
N LEU A 167 -4.70 -2.21 -11.15
CA LEU A 167 -5.88 -2.64 -10.42
C LEU A 167 -5.60 -2.50 -8.92
N VAL A 168 -6.54 -1.95 -8.16
CA VAL A 168 -6.39 -1.77 -6.70
C VAL A 168 -7.62 -2.25 -5.94
N ASP A 169 -7.40 -2.69 -4.70
CA ASP A 169 -8.49 -3.03 -3.77
C ASP A 169 -9.10 -1.78 -3.11
N ASP A 170 -10.11 -1.98 -2.26
CA ASP A 170 -10.76 -0.90 -1.51
C ASP A 170 -9.83 -0.20 -0.51
N ARG A 171 -8.68 -0.80 -0.18
CA ARG A 171 -7.61 -0.20 0.63
C ARG A 171 -6.53 0.47 -0.22
N LEU A 172 -6.78 0.62 -1.53
CA LEU A 172 -5.89 1.21 -2.52
C LEU A 172 -4.56 0.47 -2.68
N ARG A 173 -4.52 -0.83 -2.36
CA ARG A 173 -3.34 -1.67 -2.59
C ARG A 173 -3.31 -2.15 -4.04
N LYS A 174 -2.17 -1.97 -4.71
CA LYS A 174 -1.90 -2.50 -6.06
C LYS A 174 -2.03 -4.02 -6.05
N LEU A 175 -2.81 -4.55 -6.99
CA LEU A 175 -3.08 -5.96 -7.18
C LEU A 175 -2.34 -6.44 -8.42
N GLY A 176 -1.20 -7.10 -8.21
CA GLY A 176 -0.37 -7.62 -9.31
C GLY A 176 0.37 -6.52 -10.09
N ASP A 177 0.70 -6.85 -11.34
CA ASP A 177 1.41 -5.96 -12.25
C ASP A 177 0.48 -4.85 -12.81
N PHE A 178 1.06 -3.85 -13.46
CA PHE A 178 0.27 -2.83 -14.14
C PHE A 178 -0.52 -3.45 -15.31
N ALA A 179 -1.76 -2.98 -15.48
CA ALA A 179 -2.63 -3.38 -16.59
C ALA A 179 -2.29 -2.64 -17.89
N ALA A 180 -1.69 -1.44 -17.80
CA ALA A 180 -1.23 -0.69 -18.96
C ALA A 180 -0.12 0.31 -18.60
N VAL A 181 0.69 0.65 -19.62
CA VAL A 181 1.67 1.73 -19.58
C VAL A 181 1.39 2.67 -20.76
N VAL A 182 1.41 3.97 -20.50
CA VAL A 182 1.24 5.00 -21.54
C VAL A 182 2.29 6.08 -21.36
N GLU A 183 3.06 6.35 -22.41
CA GLU A 183 4.07 7.42 -22.38
C GLU A 183 3.44 8.80 -22.22
N ALA A 184 4.08 9.66 -21.42
CA ALA A 184 3.62 11.03 -21.21
C ALA A 184 3.88 11.88 -22.47
N ARG A 185 2.92 12.70 -22.85
CA ARG A 185 3.03 13.62 -23.99
C ARG A 185 3.73 14.90 -23.57
N LEU A 186 5.01 15.04 -23.94
CA LEU A 186 5.87 16.13 -23.44
C LEU A 186 5.39 17.55 -23.78
N TRP A 187 4.62 17.69 -24.86
CA TRP A 187 4.05 18.94 -25.33
C TRP A 187 2.74 19.34 -24.62
N ALA A 188 2.21 18.50 -23.73
CA ALA A 188 1.03 18.82 -22.92
C ALA A 188 1.30 19.90 -21.84
N THR A 189 2.51 20.46 -21.80
CA THR A 189 2.88 21.60 -20.95
C THR A 189 2.29 22.93 -21.42
N GLN A 190 1.61 22.95 -22.57
CA GLN A 190 1.04 24.15 -23.20
C GLN A 190 -0.44 24.41 -22.86
N PHE A 191 -1.03 23.69 -21.89
CA PHE A 191 -2.41 23.95 -21.48
C PHE A 191 -2.51 25.19 -20.59
N ASP A 192 -2.64 26.34 -21.24
CA ASP A 192 -3.10 27.59 -20.65
C ASP A 192 -4.58 27.41 -20.24
N GLY A 193 -4.89 27.42 -18.93
CA GLY A 193 -6.28 27.61 -18.47
C GLY A 193 -6.98 26.46 -17.71
N GLY A 194 -6.27 25.67 -16.92
CA GLY A 194 -6.80 25.16 -15.63
C GLY A 194 -7.91 24.07 -15.63
N ALA A 195 -8.48 23.68 -16.77
CA ALA A 195 -9.46 22.59 -16.81
C ALA A 195 -8.76 21.22 -16.91
N CYS A 196 -9.08 20.33 -15.98
CA CYS A 196 -8.66 18.93 -16.05
C CYS A 196 -9.47 18.19 -17.13
N ASP A 197 -8.88 17.95 -18.29
CA ASP A 197 -9.47 17.06 -19.30
C ASP A 197 -9.14 15.60 -18.98
N THR A 198 -10.09 14.88 -18.37
CA THR A 198 -9.93 13.46 -18.04
C THR A 198 -9.97 12.53 -19.26
N GLY A 199 -10.20 13.04 -20.47
CA GLY A 199 -10.11 12.30 -21.73
C GLY A 199 -8.75 12.39 -22.42
N TYR A 200 -7.80 13.14 -21.86
CA TYR A 200 -6.54 13.45 -22.54
C TYR A 200 -5.68 12.21 -22.82
N TYR A 201 -5.55 11.33 -21.83
CA TYR A 201 -4.95 10.01 -21.97
C TYR A 201 -6.04 8.94 -21.91
N SER A 202 -5.81 7.84 -22.62
CA SER A 202 -6.67 6.67 -22.59
C SER A 202 -5.86 5.42 -22.91
N SER A 203 -6.25 4.30 -22.30
CA SER A 203 -5.73 2.98 -22.65
C SER A 203 -6.85 1.94 -22.54
N ARG A 204 -6.84 0.95 -23.44
CA ARG A 204 -7.66 -0.24 -23.29
C ARG A 204 -6.97 -1.19 -22.31
N VAL A 205 -7.71 -1.66 -21.31
CA VAL A 205 -7.22 -2.65 -20.34
C VAL A 205 -8.15 -3.84 -20.32
N ALA A 206 -7.59 -5.01 -20.08
CA ALA A 206 -8.31 -6.26 -19.86
C ALA A 206 -7.68 -6.93 -18.63
N VAL A 207 -8.48 -7.15 -17.59
CA VAL A 207 -7.98 -7.60 -16.28
C VAL A 207 -8.91 -8.65 -15.68
N GLN A 208 -8.34 -9.54 -14.88
CA GLN A 208 -9.10 -10.40 -14.00
C GLN A 208 -9.42 -9.65 -12.71
N LEU A 209 -10.70 -9.60 -12.33
CA LEU A 209 -11.16 -8.91 -11.13
C LEU A 209 -11.05 -9.80 -9.89
N PRO A 210 -10.64 -9.24 -8.74
CA PRO A 210 -10.75 -9.94 -7.46
C PRO A 210 -12.22 -10.03 -7.02
N PRO A 211 -12.59 -11.02 -6.16
CA PRO A 211 -13.95 -11.19 -5.69
C PRO A 211 -14.53 -9.99 -4.91
N ALA A 212 -13.68 -9.17 -4.29
CA ALA A 212 -14.10 -8.04 -3.45
C ALA A 212 -14.41 -6.75 -4.24
N GLY A 213 -14.37 -6.80 -5.57
CA GLY A 213 -14.41 -5.60 -6.41
C GLY A 213 -13.09 -4.84 -6.38
N ALA A 214 -12.89 -3.98 -7.37
CA ALA A 214 -11.64 -3.26 -7.57
C ALA A 214 -11.87 -1.87 -8.18
N ARG A 215 -10.81 -1.07 -8.21
CA ARG A 215 -10.74 0.22 -8.90
C ARG A 215 -9.51 0.24 -9.79
N PHE A 216 -9.50 1.08 -10.81
CA PHE A 216 -8.26 1.43 -11.49
C PHE A 216 -7.58 2.59 -10.76
N MET A 217 -6.26 2.51 -10.61
CA MET A 217 -5.41 3.58 -10.12
C MET A 217 -4.42 3.99 -11.20
N VAL A 218 -4.38 5.27 -11.54
CA VAL A 218 -3.43 5.79 -12.52
C VAL A 218 -2.31 6.52 -11.81
N VAL A 219 -1.09 6.03 -12.02
CA VAL A 219 0.11 6.42 -11.30
C VAL A 219 1.12 7.04 -12.28
N PRO A 220 1.60 8.27 -12.05
CA PRO A 220 2.70 8.81 -12.82
C PRO A 220 4.03 8.18 -12.40
N VAL A 221 4.91 7.98 -13.37
CA VAL A 221 6.31 7.57 -13.19
C VAL A 221 7.19 8.71 -13.68
N THR A 222 8.14 9.15 -12.86
CA THR A 222 9.00 10.28 -13.19
C THR A 222 10.06 9.89 -14.19
N ARG A 223 10.72 10.89 -14.77
CA ARG A 223 11.85 10.68 -15.71
C ARG A 223 13.01 9.92 -15.08
N ASP A 224 13.23 10.12 -13.79
CA ASP A 224 14.24 9.41 -13.01
C ASP A 224 13.81 7.98 -12.64
N GLY A 225 12.64 7.55 -13.10
CA GLY A 225 12.10 6.21 -12.89
C GLY A 225 11.37 6.04 -11.56
N LEU A 226 11.11 7.12 -10.81
CA LEU A 226 10.36 7.04 -9.57
C LEU A 226 8.87 6.88 -9.88
N GLU A 227 8.33 5.72 -9.55
CA GLU A 227 6.89 5.47 -9.61
C GLU A 227 6.20 6.01 -8.35
N MET A 228 5.10 6.75 -8.50
CA MET A 228 4.31 7.16 -7.34
C MET A 228 3.59 5.95 -6.71
N ASN A 229 3.44 5.92 -5.39
CA ASN A 229 2.76 4.80 -4.74
C ASN A 229 1.26 4.88 -4.86
N VAL A 230 0.77 6.10 -4.98
CA VAL A 230 -0.65 6.43 -4.98
C VAL A 230 -0.91 7.32 -6.17
N GLY A 231 -2.00 7.01 -6.87
CA GLY A 231 -2.48 7.75 -8.01
C GLY A 231 -3.91 8.23 -7.80
N GLN A 232 -4.49 8.82 -8.85
CA GLN A 232 -5.93 9.00 -8.88
C GLN A 232 -6.62 7.68 -9.15
N VAL A 233 -7.80 7.50 -8.54
CA VAL A 233 -8.56 6.25 -8.65
C VAL A 233 -9.88 6.47 -9.36
N SER A 234 -10.29 5.48 -10.13
CA SER A 234 -11.61 5.44 -10.76
C SER A 234 -12.72 5.21 -9.73
N ALA A 235 -13.96 5.30 -10.22
CA ALA A 235 -15.09 4.63 -9.57
C ALA A 235 -14.84 3.12 -9.44
N ARG A 236 -15.58 2.47 -8.53
CA ARG A 236 -15.53 1.01 -8.36
C ARG A 236 -15.97 0.34 -9.66
N ILE A 237 -15.23 -0.67 -10.09
CA ILE A 237 -15.54 -1.47 -11.28
C ILE A 237 -16.81 -2.29 -11.02
N VAL A 238 -17.70 -2.31 -11.99
CA VAL A 238 -18.91 -3.13 -12.01
C VAL A 238 -18.74 -4.15 -13.14
N ASP A 239 -18.72 -5.43 -12.78
CA ASP A 239 -18.60 -6.57 -13.68
C ASP A 239 -19.98 -6.90 -14.28
N LEU A 240 -20.14 -6.83 -15.60
CA LEU A 240 -21.42 -7.13 -16.25
C LEU A 240 -21.72 -8.63 -16.35
N GLY A 241 -20.71 -9.49 -16.32
CA GLY A 241 -20.87 -10.94 -16.22
C GLY A 241 -21.67 -11.34 -14.97
N THR A 242 -21.61 -10.56 -13.89
CA THR A 242 -22.51 -10.74 -12.74
C THR A 242 -23.96 -10.41 -13.06
N MET A 243 -24.22 -9.36 -13.85
CA MET A 243 -25.57 -8.88 -14.14
C MET A 243 -26.31 -9.78 -15.13
N LEU A 244 -25.63 -10.32 -16.15
CA LEU A 244 -26.23 -11.23 -17.13
C LEU A 244 -26.73 -12.54 -16.49
N ARG A 245 -26.07 -13.02 -15.43
CA ARG A 245 -26.56 -14.20 -14.67
C ARG A 245 -27.81 -13.91 -13.84
N ALA A 246 -27.93 -12.70 -13.29
CA ALA A 246 -29.12 -12.32 -12.52
C ALA A 246 -30.35 -12.20 -13.42
N ALA A 247 -30.18 -11.73 -14.67
CA ALA A 247 -31.28 -11.55 -15.62
C ALA A 247 -31.71 -12.85 -16.33
N GLY A 248 -30.87 -13.89 -16.36
CA GLY A 248 -31.17 -15.17 -17.01
C GLY A 248 -31.65 -16.28 -16.06
N ALA A 249 -31.95 -15.94 -14.80
CA ALA A 249 -32.41 -16.88 -13.78
C ALA A 249 -33.90 -16.72 -13.40
N GLU A 250 -34.65 -15.92 -14.16
CA GLU A 250 -36.14 -15.92 -14.19
C GLU A 250 -36.65 -16.78 -15.35
#